data_AF-V6F4H9-F1
#
_entry.id   AF-V6F4H9-F1
#
_cell.length_a   1.000
_cell.length_b   1.000
_cell.length_c   1.000
_cell.angle_alpha   90.00
_cell.angle_beta   90.00
_cell.angle_gamma   90.00
#
_symmetry.space_group_name_H-M   'P 1'
#
loop_
_entity.id
_entity.type
_entity.pdbx_description
1 polymer ?
#
loop_
_entity_poly.entity_id
_entity_poly.type
_entity_poly.pdbx_seq_one_letter_code
_entity_poly.pdbx_strand_id
1 'polypeptide(L)'
;MTANIIQWPKSMKIQPAHIAADGTATFCNDKAVDVAYSGSAYVVAEIMWEKGWTVYGSPTQPLGDFLVVAPGYHPSEFAINPGVEGWVVVTAADLDEFTDEPTTPSSA
;
A
#
# COMPACT_ATOMS: atom_id res chain seq x y z
N MET A 1 -34.18 14.76 -5.98
CA MET A 1 -32.73 14.70 -6.21
C MET A 1 -32.14 13.85 -5.10
N THR A 2 -31.92 12.57 -5.34
CA THR A 2 -31.47 11.62 -4.31
C THR A 2 -29.95 11.72 -4.22
N ALA A 3 -29.45 12.19 -3.08
CA ALA A 3 -28.02 12.21 -2.80
C ALA A 3 -27.53 10.76 -2.70
N ASN A 4 -26.66 10.34 -3.62
CA ASN A 4 -25.86 9.12 -3.48
C ASN A 4 -24.84 9.38 -2.37
N ILE A 5 -25.27 9.22 -1.13
CA ILE A 5 -24.35 9.14 0.00
C ILE A 5 -23.63 7.82 -0.16
N ILE A 6 -22.34 7.87 -0.50
CA ILE A 6 -21.44 6.71 -0.40
C ILE A 6 -21.44 6.34 1.08
N GLN A 7 -22.31 5.41 1.46
CA GLN A 7 -22.33 4.86 2.81
C GLN A 7 -21.13 3.92 2.91
N TRP A 8 -20.03 4.43 3.45
CA TRP A 8 -18.95 3.60 3.95
C TRP A 8 -19.53 2.62 4.97
N PRO A 9 -19.42 1.29 4.77
CA PRO A 9 -20.00 0.33 5.69
C PRO A 9 -19.37 0.53 7.07
N LYS A 10 -20.24 0.71 8.08
CA LYS A 10 -19.84 0.75 9.49
C LYS A 10 -18.95 -0.46 9.80
N SER A 11 -17.69 -0.19 10.14
CA SER A 11 -16.79 -1.12 10.80
C SER A 11 -16.52 -2.42 10.02
N MET A 12 -16.08 -2.31 8.78
CA MET A 12 -15.49 -3.46 8.08
C MET A 12 -14.18 -3.80 8.82
N LYS A 13 -14.17 -4.91 9.57
CA LYS A 13 -13.00 -5.33 10.35
C LYS A 13 -11.92 -5.81 9.39
N ILE A 14 -10.94 -4.97 9.14
CA ILE A 14 -9.74 -5.35 8.40
C ILE A 14 -8.83 -6.13 9.35
N GLN A 15 -8.42 -7.31 8.94
CA GLN A 15 -7.54 -8.18 9.73
C GLN A 15 -6.31 -8.56 8.91
N PRO A 16 -5.13 -8.67 9.54
CA PRO A 16 -3.96 -9.26 8.90
C PRO A 16 -4.26 -10.72 8.60
N ALA A 17 -4.17 -11.11 7.34
CA ALA A 17 -4.51 -12.44 6.85
C ALA A 17 -3.31 -13.38 6.87
N HIS A 18 -2.14 -12.90 6.43
CA HIS A 18 -0.87 -13.62 6.50
C HIS A 18 0.31 -12.69 6.22
N ILE A 19 1.51 -13.09 6.65
CA ILE A 19 2.77 -12.50 6.23
C ILE A 19 3.44 -13.49 5.27
N ALA A 20 3.69 -13.06 4.03
CA ALA A 20 4.37 -13.86 3.02
C ALA A 20 5.87 -13.97 3.34
N ALA A 21 6.56 -14.97 2.74
CA ALA A 21 7.98 -15.21 3.02
C ALA A 21 8.89 -14.04 2.60
N ASP A 22 8.43 -13.24 1.65
CA ASP A 22 8.99 -11.98 1.16
C ASP A 22 8.76 -10.78 2.10
N GLY A 23 8.08 -10.98 3.24
CA GLY A 23 7.84 -9.94 4.25
C GLY A 23 6.58 -9.12 4.02
N THR A 24 5.78 -9.43 3.00
CA THR A 24 4.53 -8.71 2.72
C THR A 24 3.42 -9.15 3.65
N ALA A 25 2.73 -8.21 4.30
CA ALA A 25 1.54 -8.49 5.08
C ALA A 25 0.27 -8.23 4.26
N THR A 26 -0.60 -9.24 4.18
CA THR A 26 -1.89 -9.15 3.48
C THR A 26 -2.99 -8.79 4.46
N PHE A 27 -3.91 -7.92 4.05
CA PHE A 27 -5.08 -7.51 4.82
C PHE A 27 -6.36 -7.93 4.10
N CYS A 28 -7.26 -8.60 4.80
CA CYS A 28 -8.56 -8.99 4.26
C CYS A 28 -9.72 -8.31 5.01
N ASN A 29 -10.84 -8.18 4.33
CA ASN A 29 -12.11 -7.82 4.96
C ASN A 29 -12.82 -9.03 5.63
N ASP A 30 -14.01 -8.80 6.18
CA ASP A 30 -14.84 -9.82 6.84
C ASP A 30 -15.28 -10.97 5.92
N LYS A 31 -15.18 -10.79 4.60
CA LYS A 31 -15.47 -11.81 3.59
C LYS A 31 -14.23 -12.58 3.13
N ALA A 32 -13.09 -12.40 3.81
CA ALA A 32 -11.80 -12.96 3.43
C ALA A 32 -11.37 -12.57 2.01
N VAL A 33 -11.76 -11.38 1.55
CA VAL A 33 -11.27 -10.79 0.31
C VAL A 33 -10.13 -9.86 0.66
N ASP A 34 -9.02 -9.99 -0.07
CA ASP A 34 -7.86 -9.11 0.06
C ASP A 34 -8.24 -7.67 -0.27
N VAL A 35 -7.86 -6.73 0.59
CA VAL A 35 -8.21 -5.31 0.48
C VAL A 35 -6.99 -4.39 0.62
N ALA A 36 -5.88 -4.89 1.16
CA ALA A 36 -4.58 -4.25 1.02
C ALA A 36 -3.44 -5.24 1.20
N TYR A 37 -2.26 -4.80 0.76
CA TYR A 37 -1.00 -5.49 1.01
C TYR A 37 0.05 -4.45 1.44
N SER A 38 0.83 -4.76 2.47
CA SER A 38 1.95 -3.92 2.89
C SER A 38 3.28 -4.63 2.74
N GLY A 39 4.31 -3.92 2.32
CA GLY A 39 5.65 -4.50 2.17
C GLY A 39 6.65 -3.50 1.60
N SER A 40 7.73 -4.04 1.04
CA SER A 40 8.73 -3.23 0.35
C SER A 40 8.17 -2.60 -0.93
N ALA A 41 8.80 -1.52 -1.41
CA ALA A 41 8.41 -0.84 -2.64
C ALA A 41 8.29 -1.81 -3.83
N TYR A 42 9.24 -2.75 -3.95
CA TYR A 42 9.27 -3.75 -5.01
C TYR A 42 8.01 -4.62 -5.04
N VAL A 43 7.69 -5.27 -3.92
CA VAL A 43 6.52 -6.18 -3.86
C VAL A 43 5.22 -5.41 -4.02
N VAL A 44 5.14 -4.21 -3.43
CA VAL A 44 3.95 -3.36 -3.53
C VAL A 44 3.74 -2.84 -4.95
N ALA A 45 4.82 -2.54 -5.68
CA ALA A 45 4.77 -2.18 -7.10
C ALA A 45 4.25 -3.34 -7.96
N GLU A 46 4.73 -4.58 -7.76
CA GLU A 46 4.22 -5.75 -8.48
C GLU A 46 2.72 -5.95 -8.27
N ILE A 47 2.25 -5.82 -7.03
CA ILE A 47 0.83 -5.94 -6.69
C ILE A 47 0.02 -4.79 -7.27
N MET A 48 0.53 -3.56 -7.24
CA MET A 48 -0.08 -2.41 -7.89
C MET A 48 -0.28 -2.68 -9.39
N TRP A 49 0.73 -3.20 -10.07
CA TRP A 49 0.65 -3.52 -11.50
C TRP A 49 -0.33 -4.65 -11.80
N GLU A 50 -0.39 -5.68 -10.95
CA GLU A 50 -1.33 -6.80 -11.11
C GLU A 50 -2.79 -6.37 -10.86
N LYS A 51 -3.02 -5.61 -9.80
CA LYS A 51 -4.38 -5.30 -9.29
C LYS A 51 -4.94 -3.95 -9.77
N GLY A 52 -4.08 -3.01 -10.17
CA GLY A 52 -4.45 -1.62 -10.47
C GLY A 52 -4.89 -0.83 -9.23
N TRP A 53 -4.35 -1.16 -8.06
CA TRP A 53 -4.71 -0.56 -6.78
C TRP A 53 -3.88 0.69 -6.47
N THR A 54 -4.28 1.48 -5.47
CA THR A 54 -3.57 2.72 -5.11
C THR A 54 -2.50 2.44 -4.07
N VAL A 55 -1.29 2.94 -4.30
CA VAL A 55 -0.17 2.78 -3.38
C VAL A 55 -0.02 4.00 -2.48
N TYR A 56 0.27 3.73 -1.22
CA TYR A 56 0.57 4.71 -0.19
C TYR A 56 1.89 4.37 0.48
N GLY A 57 2.63 5.38 0.90
CA GLY A 57 3.91 5.18 1.59
C GLY A 57 4.47 6.51 2.09
N SER A 58 5.63 6.44 2.73
CA SER A 58 6.42 7.61 3.14
C SER A 58 7.73 7.61 2.35
N PRO A 59 7.85 8.43 1.29
CA PRO A 59 9.02 8.41 0.40
C PRO A 59 10.32 8.83 1.11
N THR A 60 10.23 9.49 2.28
CA THR A 60 11.42 9.84 3.06
C THR A 60 11.97 8.71 3.94
N GLN A 61 11.31 7.55 4.01
CA GLN A 61 11.79 6.41 4.80
C GLN A 61 12.43 5.34 3.90
N PRO A 62 13.76 5.12 3.97
CA PRO A 62 14.47 4.15 3.13
C PRO A 62 14.09 2.68 3.40
N LEU A 63 13.37 2.42 4.49
CA LEU A 63 12.79 1.11 4.85
C LEU A 63 11.27 1.23 5.06
N GLY A 64 10.63 2.26 4.51
CA GLY A 64 9.22 2.54 4.73
C GLY A 64 8.34 1.36 4.31
N ASP A 65 7.39 0.99 5.16
CA ASP A 65 6.31 0.08 4.79
C ASP A 65 5.41 0.78 3.77
N PHE A 66 5.45 0.32 2.52
CA PHE A 66 4.49 0.73 1.50
C PHE A 66 3.21 -0.07 1.67
N LEU A 67 2.08 0.51 1.27
CA LEU A 67 0.75 -0.08 1.40
C LEU A 67 -0.02 0.11 0.10
N VAL A 68 -0.37 -0.97 -0.58
CA VAL A 68 -1.29 -0.95 -1.73
C VAL A 68 -2.70 -1.28 -1.27
N VAL A 69 -3.66 -0.44 -1.63
CA VAL A 69 -5.04 -0.47 -1.11
C VAL A 69 -6.04 -0.58 -2.25
N ALA A 70 -7.01 -1.49 -2.09
CA ALA A 70 -8.09 -1.71 -3.02
C ALA A 70 -9.01 -0.47 -3.14
N PRO A 71 -9.65 -0.27 -4.31
CA PRO A 71 -10.59 0.82 -4.49
C PRO A 71 -11.74 0.75 -3.47
N GLY A 72 -12.05 1.88 -2.84
CA GLY A 72 -13.09 1.97 -1.81
C GLY A 72 -12.62 1.69 -0.39
N TYR A 73 -11.31 1.52 -0.16
CA TYR A 73 -10.70 1.47 1.16
C TYR A 73 -9.74 2.64 1.35
N HIS A 74 -9.53 3.06 2.59
CA HIS A 74 -8.64 4.14 2.95
C HIS A 74 -7.45 3.60 3.76
N PRO A 75 -6.21 4.05 3.51
CA PRO A 75 -5.02 3.53 4.19
C PRO A 75 -5.05 3.71 5.72
N SER A 76 -5.84 4.66 6.24
CA SER A 76 -6.06 4.84 7.68
C SER A 76 -6.93 3.76 8.34
N GLU A 77 -7.59 2.91 7.56
CA GLU A 77 -8.37 1.77 8.08
C GLU A 77 -7.48 0.59 8.47
N PHE A 78 -6.22 0.60 8.02
CA PHE A 78 -5.22 -0.41 8.30
C PHE A 78 -4.41 0.00 9.52
N ALA A 79 -4.22 -0.92 10.47
CA ALA A 79 -3.45 -0.69 11.70
C ALA A 79 -1.93 -0.72 11.44
N ILE A 80 -1.48 0.06 10.45
CA ILE A 80 -0.09 0.19 10.04
C ILE A 80 0.36 1.61 10.36
N ASN A 81 1.58 1.75 10.87
CA ASN A 81 2.14 3.06 11.16
C ASN A 81 2.43 3.77 9.82
N PRO A 82 1.79 4.92 9.53
CA PRO A 82 1.98 5.61 8.26
C PRO A 82 3.32 6.35 8.15
N GLY A 83 4.26 6.11 9.08
CA GLY A 83 5.54 6.80 9.13
C GLY A 83 5.42 8.27 9.58
N VAL A 84 6.49 9.03 9.38
CA VAL A 84 6.59 10.42 9.88
C VAL A 84 5.76 11.40 9.06
N GLU A 85 5.58 11.11 7.77
CA GLU A 85 4.87 12.00 6.83
C GLU A 85 3.40 11.64 6.66
N GLY A 86 2.97 10.49 7.21
CA GLY A 86 1.64 9.97 6.97
C GLY A 86 1.53 9.21 5.64
N TRP A 87 0.31 8.82 5.28
CA TRP A 87 0.02 8.13 4.02
C TRP A 87 0.03 9.12 2.86
N VAL A 88 1.13 9.15 2.10
CA VAL A 88 1.22 9.89 0.84
C VAL A 88 0.89 8.94 -0.30
N VAL A 89 0.11 9.38 -1.28
CA VAL A 89 -0.12 8.59 -2.50
C VAL A 89 1.20 8.54 -3.26
N VAL A 90 1.67 7.33 -3.53
CA VAL A 90 2.92 7.07 -4.25
C VAL A 90 2.55 6.63 -5.66
N THR A 91 3.16 7.25 -6.67
CA THR A 91 2.97 6.84 -8.06
C THR A 91 3.89 5.69 -8.42
N ALA A 92 3.60 5.02 -9.53
CA ALA A 92 4.50 3.99 -10.05
C ALA A 92 5.92 4.52 -10.34
N ALA A 93 6.05 5.80 -10.72
CA ALA A 93 7.35 6.43 -10.95
C ALA A 93 8.13 6.62 -9.64
N ASP A 94 7.44 7.02 -8.57
CA ASP A 94 8.06 7.15 -7.25
C ASP A 94 8.50 5.77 -6.73
N LEU A 95 7.71 4.71 -6.97
CA LEU A 95 8.09 3.33 -6.60
C LEU A 95 9.32 2.85 -7.37
N ASP A 96 9.44 3.22 -8.65
CA ASP A 96 10.58 2.86 -9.51
C ASP A 96 11.91 3.37 -8.90
N GLU A 97 11.92 4.59 -8.33
CA GLU A 97 13.08 5.16 -7.63
C GLU A 97 13.50 4.37 -6.38
N PHE A 98 12.59 3.59 -5.77
CA PHE A 98 12.93 2.70 -4.64
C PHE A 98 13.28 1.28 -5.09
N THR A 99 12.98 0.90 -6.34
CA THR A 99 13.29 -0.43 -6.90
C THR A 99 14.55 -0.46 -7.74
N ASP A 100 14.94 0.67 -8.33
CA ASP A 100 16.26 0.81 -8.94
C ASP A 100 17.28 0.87 -7.80
N GLU A 101 18.13 -0.16 -7.68
CA GLU A 101 19.35 -0.06 -6.89
C GLU A 101 20.01 1.28 -7.20
N PRO A 102 20.59 2.01 -6.22
CA PRO A 102 21.30 3.24 -6.53
C PRO A 102 22.35 2.93 -7.58
N THR A 103 22.09 3.34 -8.83
CA THR A 103 23.08 3.32 -9.89
C THR A 103 24.13 4.31 -9.42
N THR A 104 25.13 3.76 -8.73
CA THR A 104 26.32 4.49 -8.32
C THR A 104 26.76 5.27 -9.56
N PRO A 105 26.90 6.60 -9.53
CA PRO A 105 27.40 7.30 -10.69
C PRO A 105 28.79 6.72 -10.95
N SER A 106 28.90 5.88 -11.98
CA SER A 106 30.14 5.25 -12.39
C SER A 106 31.01 6.38 -12.94
N SER A 107 31.71 7.04 -12.03
CA SER A 107 32.77 7.98 -12.36
C SER A 107 33.99 7.15 -12.72
N ALA A 108 34.24 7.00 -14.02
CA ALA A 108 35.54 6.64 -14.57
C ALA A 108 35.70 7.28 -15.95
#